data_AF-A0A370AT32-F1
#
_entry.id   AF-A0A370AT32-F1
#
_cell.length_a   1.000
_cell.length_b   1.000
_cell.length_c   1.000
_cell.angle_alpha   90.00
_cell.angle_beta   90.00
_cell.angle_gamma   90.00
#
_symmetry.space_group_name_H-M   'P 1'
#
loop_
_entity.id
_entity.type
_entity.pdbx_description
1 polymer ?
#
loop_
_entity_poly.entity_id
_entity_poly.type
_entity_poly.pdbx_seq_one_letter_code
_entity_poly.pdbx_strand_id
1 'polypeptide(L)'
;MKPVYISFVDLSINKDKGEQNDSIKASWKRILIKETAYPNPEIRTNSNGKPLIIYPEGWYYNISHSSGIAVSILGNIPVGIDIEKVSLKRDTKSLAEEYFRPEEIKYCCKSQKHFYCLWTRKEAWIKLQGSTVWQMRNTPDMSTATENIHTWQISDGETDYYLSAALDIPEKDKEIRIIWSGIENLSLSPQDSSLKIGMDEQSSVIK
;
A
#
# COMPACT_ATOMS: atom_id res chain seq x y z
N MET A 1 -20.51 4.00 4.64
CA MET A 1 -19.16 4.52 4.29
C MET A 1 -18.69 3.78 3.04
N LYS A 2 -17.94 4.41 2.12
CA LYS A 2 -17.43 3.70 0.93
C LYS A 2 -16.23 2.80 1.31
N PRO A 3 -16.00 1.68 0.60
CA PRO A 3 -14.82 0.85 0.81
C PRO A 3 -13.53 1.61 0.51
N VAL A 4 -12.42 1.14 1.08
CA VAL A 4 -11.07 1.45 0.59
C VAL A 4 -10.70 0.40 -0.44
N TYR A 5 -10.17 0.83 -1.56
CA TYR A 5 -9.75 -0.03 -2.66
C TYR A 5 -8.23 -0.12 -2.68
N ILE A 6 -7.70 -1.33 -2.72
CA ILE A 6 -6.30 -1.61 -3.02
C ILE A 6 -6.27 -2.31 -4.37
N SER A 7 -5.54 -1.77 -5.34
CA SER A 7 -5.37 -2.41 -6.63
C SER A 7 -3.91 -2.75 -6.90
N PHE A 8 -3.71 -3.90 -7.52
CA PHE A 8 -2.40 -4.41 -7.92
C PHE A 8 -2.25 -4.39 -9.43
N VAL A 9 -1.04 -4.07 -9.89
CA VAL A 9 -0.66 -4.07 -11.30
C VAL A 9 0.66 -4.80 -11.45
N ASP A 10 0.68 -5.80 -12.34
CA ASP A 10 1.92 -6.44 -12.78
C ASP A 10 2.69 -5.51 -13.73
N LEU A 11 3.86 -5.06 -13.29
CA LEU A 11 4.76 -4.23 -14.07
C LEU A 11 5.70 -5.04 -14.96
N SER A 12 5.75 -6.36 -14.81
CA SER A 12 6.57 -7.23 -15.68
C SER A 12 6.00 -7.35 -17.10
N ILE A 13 4.69 -7.12 -17.25
CA ILE A 13 3.97 -7.15 -18.54
C ILE A 13 4.53 -6.07 -19.49
N ASN A 14 4.73 -4.85 -18.99
CA ASN A 14 5.22 -3.72 -19.78
C ASN A 14 6.67 -3.42 -19.41
N LYS A 15 7.58 -3.49 -20.38
CA LYS A 15 9.01 -3.18 -20.13
C LYS A 15 9.31 -1.67 -20.16
N ASP A 16 8.43 -0.88 -20.77
CA ASP A 16 8.57 0.58 -20.83
C ASP A 16 8.02 1.25 -19.56
N LYS A 17 8.77 2.22 -19.02
CA LYS A 17 8.40 2.93 -17.79
C LYS A 17 7.19 3.85 -17.98
N GLY A 18 6.99 4.39 -19.18
CA GLY A 18 5.80 5.19 -19.52
C GLY A 18 4.55 4.32 -19.48
N GLU A 19 4.58 3.17 -20.16
CA GLU A 19 3.49 2.19 -20.17
C GLU A 19 3.18 1.64 -18.77
N GLN A 20 4.20 1.36 -17.95
CA GLN A 20 4.02 0.98 -16.54
C GLN A 20 3.26 2.06 -15.75
N ASN A 21 3.68 3.32 -15.87
CA ASN A 21 3.02 4.45 -15.21
C ASN A 21 1.56 4.63 -15.67
N ASP A 22 1.29 4.42 -16.95
CA ASP A 22 -0.06 4.52 -17.50
C ASP A 22 -0.96 3.40 -17.01
N SER A 23 -0.45 2.17 -16.91
CA SER A 23 -1.17 1.03 -16.30
C SER A 23 -1.52 1.30 -14.83
N ILE A 24 -0.57 1.83 -14.04
CA ILE A 24 -0.82 2.20 -12.64
C ILE A 24 -1.90 3.29 -12.57
N LYS A 25 -1.80 4.34 -13.39
CA LYS A 25 -2.79 5.44 -13.42
C LYS A 25 -4.17 4.94 -13.83
N ALA A 26 -4.25 4.07 -14.83
CA ALA A 26 -5.51 3.52 -15.32
C ALA A 26 -6.22 2.68 -14.24
N SER A 27 -5.44 1.92 -13.45
CA SER A 27 -5.95 1.05 -12.39
C SER A 27 -6.84 1.78 -11.38
N TRP A 28 -6.30 2.77 -10.66
CA TRP A 28 -7.08 3.49 -9.64
C TRP A 28 -8.09 4.47 -10.25
N LYS A 29 -7.81 5.07 -11.43
CA LYS A 29 -8.76 5.97 -12.10
C LYS A 29 -10.07 5.27 -12.46
N ARG A 30 -9.99 4.03 -12.96
CA ARG A 30 -11.19 3.23 -13.29
C ARG A 30 -12.07 3.03 -12.05
N ILE A 31 -11.45 2.75 -10.91
CA ILE A 31 -12.16 2.60 -9.62
C ILE A 31 -12.79 3.92 -9.21
N LEU A 32 -12.04 5.04 -9.26
CA LEU A 32 -12.57 6.36 -8.92
C LEU A 32 -13.77 6.75 -9.79
N ILE A 33 -13.68 6.56 -11.11
CA ILE A 33 -14.77 6.85 -12.05
C ILE A 33 -16.00 5.98 -11.72
N LYS A 34 -15.81 4.68 -11.48
CA LYS A 34 -16.89 3.77 -11.10
C LYS A 34 -17.59 4.20 -9.81
N GLU A 35 -16.82 4.58 -8.79
CA GLU A 35 -17.34 4.96 -7.48
C GLU A 35 -18.03 6.31 -7.47
N THR A 36 -17.65 7.23 -8.35
CA THR A 36 -18.09 8.63 -8.31
C THR A 36 -19.04 8.99 -9.44
N ALA A 37 -19.15 8.12 -10.46
CA ALA A 37 -19.80 8.42 -11.73
C ALA A 37 -19.25 9.68 -12.43
N TYR A 38 -18.03 10.11 -12.07
CA TYR A 38 -17.39 11.29 -12.64
C TYR A 38 -16.31 10.88 -13.64
N PRO A 39 -16.53 11.04 -14.96
CA PRO A 39 -15.67 10.44 -15.99
C PRO A 39 -14.31 11.13 -16.14
N ASN A 40 -14.20 12.40 -15.74
CA ASN A 40 -13.02 13.24 -16.00
C ASN A 40 -12.43 13.83 -14.71
N PRO A 41 -11.93 13.00 -13.76
CA PRO A 41 -11.40 13.50 -12.50
C PRO A 41 -10.26 14.50 -12.71
N GLU A 42 -10.31 15.61 -11.98
CA GLU A 42 -9.22 16.59 -11.99
C GLU A 42 -8.12 16.11 -11.04
N ILE A 43 -6.92 15.94 -11.59
CA ILE A 43 -5.76 15.43 -10.85
C ILE A 43 -4.61 16.41 -11.01
N ARG A 44 -3.96 16.74 -9.89
CA ARG A 44 -2.74 17.56 -9.86
C ARG A 44 -1.60 16.76 -9.25
N THR A 45 -0.38 17.23 -9.40
CA THR A 45 0.80 16.70 -8.70
C THR A 45 1.26 17.73 -7.69
N ASN A 46 1.49 17.31 -6.45
CA ASN A 46 2.12 18.18 -5.46
C ASN A 46 3.63 18.33 -5.74
N SER A 47 4.31 19.15 -4.93
CA SER A 47 5.75 19.43 -5.05
C SER A 47 6.64 18.17 -4.95
N ASN A 48 6.13 17.11 -4.34
CA ASN A 48 6.84 15.84 -4.17
C ASN A 48 6.48 14.81 -5.27
N GLY A 49 5.78 15.25 -6.33
CA GLY A 49 5.29 14.38 -7.40
C GLY A 49 4.15 13.45 -6.99
N LYS A 50 3.67 13.53 -5.73
CA LYS A 50 2.50 12.74 -5.27
C LYS A 50 1.26 13.33 -5.93
N PRO A 51 0.50 12.52 -6.66
CA PRO A 51 -0.62 13.04 -7.37
C PRO A 51 -1.85 13.15 -6.42
N LEU A 52 -2.72 14.13 -6.67
CA LEU A 52 -3.78 14.63 -5.80
C LEU A 52 -5.09 14.70 -6.59
N ILE A 53 -6.18 14.15 -6.03
CA ILE A 53 -7.51 14.28 -6.63
C ILE A 53 -8.07 15.63 -6.16
N ILE A 54 -8.22 16.56 -7.09
CA ILE A 54 -8.85 17.86 -6.82
C ILE A 54 -10.37 17.72 -6.94
N TYR A 55 -10.83 16.94 -7.93
CA TYR A 55 -12.25 16.66 -8.10
C TYR A 55 -12.47 15.22 -8.63
N PRO A 56 -13.44 14.46 -8.10
CA PRO A 56 -14.35 14.83 -7.01
C PRO A 56 -13.64 14.92 -5.66
N GLU A 57 -14.02 15.92 -4.86
CA GLU A 57 -13.43 16.16 -3.54
C GLU A 57 -13.67 14.99 -2.58
N GLY A 58 -12.84 14.92 -1.53
CA GLY A 58 -12.96 13.91 -0.48
C GLY A 58 -12.41 12.53 -0.84
N TRP A 59 -11.75 12.39 -1.99
CA TRP A 59 -11.03 11.18 -2.39
C TRP A 59 -9.53 11.35 -2.28
N TYR A 60 -8.88 10.31 -1.78
CA TYR A 60 -7.45 10.28 -1.55
C TYR A 60 -6.88 9.00 -2.11
N TYR A 61 -5.63 9.08 -2.54
CA TYR A 61 -4.94 7.92 -3.06
C TYR A 61 -3.44 7.99 -2.82
N ASN A 62 -2.83 6.83 -2.89
CA ASN A 62 -1.39 6.67 -2.78
C ASN A 62 -0.93 5.45 -3.57
N ILE A 63 0.34 5.43 -3.96
CA ILE A 63 0.92 4.40 -4.82
C ILE A 63 2.23 3.96 -4.18
N SER A 64 2.53 2.67 -4.26
CA SER A 64 3.87 2.13 -4.02
C SER A 64 4.17 1.05 -5.05
N HIS A 65 5.44 0.73 -5.25
CA HIS A 65 5.83 -0.36 -6.14
C HIS A 65 7.14 -0.98 -5.66
N SER A 66 7.28 -2.29 -5.80
CA SER A 66 8.51 -3.00 -5.48
C SER A 66 8.66 -4.21 -6.39
N SER A 67 9.82 -4.30 -7.04
CA SER A 67 10.26 -5.45 -7.85
C SER A 67 9.18 -6.09 -8.75
N GLY A 68 8.65 -5.32 -9.69
CA GLY A 68 7.70 -5.85 -10.69
C GLY A 68 6.23 -5.75 -10.28
N ILE A 69 5.91 -5.36 -9.04
CA ILE A 69 4.53 -5.13 -8.61
C ILE A 69 4.34 -3.66 -8.26
N ALA A 70 3.28 -3.06 -8.77
CA ALA A 70 2.74 -1.80 -8.25
C ALA A 70 1.44 -2.04 -7.49
N VAL A 71 1.27 -1.27 -6.41
CA VAL A 71 0.04 -1.19 -5.64
C VAL A 71 -0.44 0.25 -5.61
N SER A 72 -1.75 0.43 -5.66
CA SER A 72 -2.36 1.72 -5.36
C SER A 72 -3.51 1.56 -4.39
N ILE A 73 -3.70 2.54 -3.53
CA ILE A 73 -4.80 2.61 -2.58
C ILE A 73 -5.67 3.82 -2.93
N LEU A 74 -6.99 3.68 -2.87
CA LEU A 74 -7.97 4.72 -3.11
C LEU A 74 -9.04 4.65 -2.02
N GLY A 75 -9.34 5.78 -1.38
CA GLY A 75 -10.37 5.84 -0.35
C GLY A 75 -11.02 7.21 -0.26
N ASN A 76 -12.23 7.25 0.33
CA ASN A 76 -12.91 8.51 0.65
C ASN A 76 -12.49 9.08 2.02
N ILE A 77 -11.27 8.75 2.46
CA ILE A 77 -10.55 9.21 3.65
C ILE A 77 -9.06 9.26 3.30
N PRO A 78 -8.22 9.99 4.03
CA PRO A 78 -6.79 9.91 3.84
C PRO A 78 -6.28 8.46 3.94
N VAL A 79 -5.43 8.08 2.99
CA VAL A 79 -4.84 6.73 2.87
C VAL A 79 -3.36 6.79 2.50
N GLY A 80 -2.60 5.80 2.95
CA GLY A 80 -1.21 5.55 2.57
C GLY A 80 -0.99 4.06 2.32
N ILE A 81 -0.11 3.71 1.39
CA ILE A 81 0.21 2.32 1.06
C ILE A 81 1.69 2.15 0.81
N ASP A 82 2.24 1.02 1.25
CA ASP A 82 3.60 0.65 0.92
C ASP A 82 3.76 -0.84 0.66
N ILE A 83 4.58 -1.20 -0.34
CA ILE A 83 4.93 -2.58 -0.67
C ILE A 83 6.44 -2.70 -0.77
N GLU A 84 7.00 -3.77 -0.19
CA GLU A 84 8.44 -4.06 -0.30
C GLU A 84 8.73 -5.54 -0.51
N LYS A 85 9.60 -5.82 -1.49
CA LYS A 85 10.17 -7.15 -1.71
C LYS A 85 11.13 -7.50 -0.56
N VAL A 86 10.94 -8.68 0.02
CA VAL A 86 11.88 -9.23 0.99
C VAL A 86 13.18 -9.59 0.28
N SER A 87 14.29 -9.01 0.73
CA SER A 87 15.63 -9.30 0.23
C SER A 87 16.55 -9.67 1.38
N LEU A 88 17.21 -10.82 1.26
CA LEU A 88 18.22 -11.27 2.22
C LEU A 88 19.53 -10.48 2.12
N LYS A 89 19.71 -9.70 1.04
CA LYS A 89 20.94 -8.92 0.80
C LYS A 89 20.88 -7.50 1.40
N ARG A 90 19.70 -7.03 1.82
CA ARG A 90 19.52 -5.68 2.37
C ARG A 90 20.06 -5.63 3.80
N ASP A 91 20.84 -4.60 4.11
CA ASP A 91 21.32 -4.35 5.47
C ASP A 91 20.21 -3.74 6.33
N THR A 92 19.27 -4.59 6.72
CA THR A 92 18.10 -4.19 7.49
C THR A 92 18.43 -3.83 8.94
N LYS A 93 19.57 -4.29 9.46
CA LYS A 93 20.04 -3.92 10.79
C LYS A 93 20.41 -2.44 10.83
N SER A 94 21.28 -1.99 9.92
CA SER A 94 21.70 -0.59 9.86
C SER A 94 20.50 0.34 9.60
N LEU A 95 19.60 -0.05 8.70
CA LEU A 95 18.37 0.72 8.45
C LEU A 95 17.46 0.80 9.69
N ALA A 96 17.30 -0.30 10.45
CA ALA A 96 16.52 -0.27 11.68
C ALA A 96 17.17 0.65 12.73
N GLU A 97 18.49 0.61 12.87
CA GLU A 97 19.25 1.48 13.77
C GLU A 97 19.18 2.97 13.36
N GLU A 98 18.99 3.28 12.09
CA GLU A 98 18.87 4.65 11.58
C GLU A 98 17.44 5.20 11.68
N TYR A 99 16.42 4.39 11.36
CA TYR A 99 15.05 4.88 11.17
C TYR A 99 14.05 4.45 12.24
N PHE A 100 14.36 3.47 13.10
CA PHE A 100 13.40 2.93 14.08
C PHE A 100 13.71 3.36 15.52
N ARG A 101 12.71 3.22 16.38
CA ARG A 101 12.83 3.42 17.84
C ARG A 101 13.49 2.21 18.50
N PRO A 102 14.14 2.37 19.67
CA PRO A 102 14.78 1.25 20.37
C PRO A 102 13.88 0.04 20.63
N GLU A 103 12.59 0.27 20.92
CA GLU A 103 11.59 -0.78 21.16
C GLU A 103 11.26 -1.54 19.88
N GLU A 104 11.15 -0.82 18.76
CA GLU A 104 10.90 -1.35 17.42
C GLU A 104 12.09 -2.17 16.87
N ILE A 105 13.33 -1.77 17.19
CA ILE A 105 14.53 -2.51 16.77
C ILE A 105 14.48 -3.95 17.33
N LYS A 106 14.04 -4.14 18.58
CA LYS A 106 13.89 -5.48 19.19
C LYS A 106 12.90 -6.35 18.42
N TYR A 107 11.85 -5.77 17.86
CA TYR A 107 10.90 -6.48 17.01
C TYR A 107 11.56 -6.91 15.69
N CYS A 108 12.28 -6.01 15.02
CA CYS A 108 12.92 -6.29 13.73
C CYS A 108 14.09 -7.27 13.82
N CYS A 109 14.82 -7.30 14.93
CA CYS A 109 15.95 -8.23 15.11
C CYS A 109 15.52 -9.70 15.12
N LYS A 110 14.22 -10.02 15.25
CA LYS A 110 13.71 -11.39 15.22
C LYS A 110 13.90 -12.06 13.86
N SER A 111 13.68 -11.33 12.77
CA SER A 111 13.97 -11.79 11.40
C SER A 111 13.87 -10.66 10.38
N GLN A 112 14.45 -10.88 9.18
CA GLN A 112 14.26 -10.00 8.02
C GLN A 112 12.78 -9.72 7.73
N LYS A 113 11.91 -10.72 7.89
CA LYS A 113 10.46 -10.57 7.70
C LYS A 113 9.84 -9.55 8.66
N HIS A 114 10.25 -9.53 9.93
CA HIS A 114 9.79 -8.54 10.90
C HIS A 114 10.26 -7.13 10.53
N PHE A 115 11.46 -6.99 9.97
CA PHE A 115 11.92 -5.70 9.43
C PHE A 115 11.01 -5.21 8.31
N TYR A 116 10.77 -6.02 7.26
CA TYR A 116 9.95 -5.60 6.12
C TYR A 116 8.49 -5.34 6.51
N CYS A 117 7.95 -6.14 7.43
CA CYS A 117 6.66 -5.89 8.05
C CYS A 117 6.63 -4.49 8.69
N LEU A 118 7.57 -4.18 9.59
CA LEU A 118 7.60 -2.88 10.26
C LEU A 118 7.89 -1.72 9.30
N TRP A 119 8.83 -1.90 8.38
CA TRP A 119 9.23 -0.92 7.39
C TRP A 119 8.02 -0.44 6.58
N THR A 120 7.26 -1.38 6.01
CA THR A 120 6.09 -1.06 5.18
C THR A 120 5.00 -0.38 6.00
N ARG A 121 4.79 -0.77 7.27
CA ARG A 121 3.84 -0.08 8.17
C ARG A 121 4.22 1.39 8.37
N LYS A 122 5.49 1.65 8.67
CA LYS A 122 5.99 3.01 8.91
C LYS A 122 5.96 3.85 7.62
N GLU A 123 6.32 3.29 6.48
CA GLU A 123 6.20 3.98 5.19
C GLU A 123 4.75 4.29 4.82
N ALA A 124 3.83 3.33 4.98
CA ALA A 124 2.42 3.55 4.74
C ALA A 124 1.87 4.68 5.63
N TRP A 125 2.25 4.71 6.91
CA TRP A 125 1.87 5.78 7.83
C TRP A 125 2.42 7.15 7.41
N ILE A 126 3.69 7.22 7.02
CA ILE A 126 4.30 8.46 6.55
C ILE A 126 3.62 8.95 5.27
N LYS A 127 3.32 8.04 4.34
CA LYS A 127 2.62 8.35 3.09
C LYS A 127 1.19 8.83 3.32
N LEU A 128 0.52 8.31 4.35
CA LEU A 128 -0.77 8.81 4.84
C LEU A 128 -0.65 10.26 5.33
N GLN A 129 0.34 10.55 6.19
CA GLN A 129 0.57 11.87 6.78
C GLN A 129 1.18 12.91 5.81
N GLY A 130 1.58 12.49 4.60
CA GLY A 130 2.29 13.36 3.65
C GLY A 130 3.71 13.73 4.10
N SER A 131 4.31 12.92 4.97
CA SER A 131 5.65 13.09 5.53
C SER A 131 6.73 12.40 4.67
N THR A 132 7.98 12.42 5.13
CA THR A 132 9.13 11.78 4.47
C THR A 132 9.73 10.65 5.31
N VAL A 133 10.51 9.76 4.69
CA VAL A 133 11.21 8.63 5.36
C VAL A 133 12.05 9.06 6.56
N TRP A 134 12.63 10.26 6.52
CA TRP A 134 13.42 10.86 7.60
C TRP A 134 12.62 11.03 8.90
N GLN A 135 11.30 11.03 8.82
CA GLN A 135 10.39 11.17 9.95
C GLN A 135 9.91 9.81 10.50
N MET A 136 10.45 8.68 10.03
CA MET A 136 10.12 7.33 10.53
C MET A 136 10.26 7.18 12.04
N ARG A 137 11.28 7.79 12.65
CA ARG A 137 11.44 7.76 14.11
C ARG A 137 10.30 8.45 14.86
N ASN A 138 9.61 9.37 14.20
CA ASN A 138 8.55 10.18 14.80
C ASN A 138 7.16 9.55 14.65
N THR A 139 7.00 8.45 13.90
CA THR A 139 5.72 7.73 13.85
C THR A 139 5.38 7.16 15.23
N PRO A 140 4.10 6.85 15.51
CA PRO A 140 3.75 5.94 16.60
C PRO A 140 4.54 4.63 16.50
N ASP A 141 4.62 3.89 17.60
CA ASP A 141 5.16 2.53 17.59
C ASP A 141 4.29 1.65 16.67
N MET A 142 4.89 1.16 15.59
CA MET A 142 4.22 0.31 14.59
C MET A 142 4.59 -1.17 14.73
N SER A 143 5.35 -1.54 15.78
CA SER A 143 5.74 -2.93 16.04
C SER A 143 4.57 -3.81 16.48
N THR A 144 3.50 -3.19 16.98
CA THR A 144 2.22 -3.85 17.29
C THR A 144 1.16 -3.53 16.25
N ALA A 145 0.20 -4.44 16.08
CA ALA A 145 -0.99 -4.18 15.27
C ALA A 145 -1.71 -2.92 15.77
N THR A 146 -2.12 -2.06 14.84
CA THR A 146 -3.01 -0.94 15.13
C THR A 146 -4.25 -1.07 14.27
N GLU A 147 -5.36 -0.46 14.71
CA GLU A 147 -6.62 -0.52 13.96
C GLU A 147 -6.51 0.18 12.60
N ASN A 148 -5.59 1.14 12.49
CA ASN A 148 -5.43 2.02 11.33
C ASN A 148 -4.39 1.52 10.33
N ILE A 149 -3.71 0.42 10.62
CA ILE A 149 -2.72 -0.21 9.74
C ILE A 149 -3.06 -1.67 9.51
N HIS A 150 -3.16 -2.02 8.23
CA HIS A 150 -3.46 -3.37 7.78
C HIS A 150 -2.27 -3.90 7.00
N THR A 151 -1.74 -5.06 7.42
CA THR A 151 -0.51 -5.62 6.86
C THR A 151 -0.76 -7.02 6.30
N TRP A 152 -0.26 -7.28 5.10
CA TRP A 152 -0.28 -8.58 4.45
C TRP A 152 1.13 -8.98 4.05
N GLN A 153 1.46 -10.26 4.25
CA GLN A 153 2.52 -10.90 3.48
C GLN A 153 1.91 -11.31 2.15
N ILE A 154 2.61 -10.99 1.07
CA ILE A 154 2.23 -11.36 -0.29
C ILE A 154 3.30 -12.31 -0.82
N SER A 155 2.91 -13.38 -1.49
CA SER A 155 3.86 -14.32 -2.08
C SER A 155 3.35 -14.85 -3.42
N ASP A 156 4.24 -14.90 -4.42
CA ASP A 156 4.02 -15.60 -5.70
C ASP A 156 4.57 -17.04 -5.67
N GLY A 157 5.03 -17.51 -4.50
CA GLY A 157 5.68 -18.81 -4.32
C GLY A 157 7.21 -18.79 -4.50
N GLU A 158 7.76 -17.77 -5.15
CA GLU A 158 9.21 -17.59 -5.33
C GLU A 158 9.75 -16.40 -4.52
N THR A 159 8.98 -15.32 -4.45
CA THR A 159 9.31 -14.05 -3.81
C THR A 159 8.24 -13.68 -2.78
N ASP A 160 8.72 -13.33 -1.58
CA ASP A 160 7.89 -12.72 -0.55
C ASP A 160 7.95 -11.19 -0.64
N TYR A 161 6.80 -10.55 -0.40
CA TYR A 161 6.64 -9.12 -0.21
C TYR A 161 5.87 -8.86 1.09
N TYR A 162 6.05 -7.67 1.65
CA TYR A 162 5.15 -7.12 2.66
C TYR A 162 4.41 -5.93 2.06
N LEU A 163 3.10 -5.86 2.32
CA LEU A 163 2.22 -4.76 1.97
C LEU A 163 1.59 -4.21 3.23
N SER A 164 1.64 -2.90 3.42
CA SER A 164 0.90 -2.21 4.48
C SER A 164 0.02 -1.12 3.92
N ALA A 165 -1.22 -1.04 4.40
CA ALA A 165 -2.16 0.04 4.13
C ALA A 165 -2.46 0.79 5.44
N ALA A 166 -2.21 2.09 5.45
CA ALA A 166 -2.54 2.99 6.55
C ALA A 166 -3.78 3.83 6.20
N LEU A 167 -4.76 3.84 7.08
CA LEU A 167 -6.04 4.51 6.89
C LEU A 167 -6.24 5.53 8.01
N ASP A 168 -6.58 6.77 7.67
CA ASP A 168 -7.02 7.75 8.66
C ASP A 168 -8.49 7.49 9.01
N ILE A 169 -8.71 6.37 9.70
CA ILE A 169 -10.03 5.97 10.20
C ILE A 169 -10.18 6.37 11.67
N PRO A 170 -11.33 6.98 12.03
CA PRO A 170 -11.77 7.06 13.41
C PRO A 170 -12.52 5.80 13.87
N GLU A 171 -12.85 4.87 12.96
CA GLU A 171 -13.72 3.71 13.21
C GLU A 171 -13.13 2.40 12.67
N LYS A 172 -13.39 1.31 13.40
CA LYS A 172 -12.65 0.04 13.39
C LYS A 172 -12.98 -0.92 12.23
N ASP A 173 -14.03 -0.65 11.44
CA ASP A 173 -14.66 -1.63 10.54
C ASP A 173 -14.77 -1.18 9.07
N LYS A 174 -13.80 -0.42 8.56
CA LYS A 174 -13.83 -0.03 7.14
C LYS A 174 -13.52 -1.22 6.23
N GLU A 175 -14.42 -1.49 5.28
CA GLU A 175 -14.23 -2.53 4.27
C GLU A 175 -13.05 -2.20 3.35
N ILE A 176 -12.13 -3.14 3.18
CA ILE A 176 -11.02 -3.07 2.22
C ILE A 176 -11.27 -4.07 1.10
N ARG A 177 -11.35 -3.57 -0.14
CA ARG A 177 -11.51 -4.37 -1.35
C ARG A 177 -10.20 -4.44 -2.12
N ILE A 178 -9.77 -5.65 -2.45
CA ILE A 178 -8.54 -5.89 -3.20
C ILE A 178 -8.90 -6.24 -4.65
N ILE A 179 -8.25 -5.57 -5.60
CA ILE A 179 -8.49 -5.73 -7.04
C ILE A 179 -7.17 -6.12 -7.72
N TRP A 180 -7.21 -7.22 -8.47
CA TRP A 180 -6.08 -7.73 -9.25
C TRP A 180 -6.17 -7.25 -10.70
N SER A 181 -5.04 -6.86 -11.29
CA SER A 181 -4.95 -6.56 -12.73
C SER A 181 -3.68 -7.18 -13.31
N GLY A 182 -3.86 -8.26 -14.08
CA GLY A 182 -2.75 -8.98 -14.72
C GLY A 182 -1.91 -9.83 -13.77
N ILE A 183 -2.43 -10.18 -12.59
CA ILE A 183 -1.74 -11.04 -11.63
C ILE A 183 -2.63 -12.23 -11.29
N GLU A 184 -2.14 -13.44 -11.58
CA GLU A 184 -2.94 -14.67 -11.45
C GLU A 184 -2.56 -15.53 -10.23
N ASN A 185 -1.40 -15.31 -9.60
CA ASN A 185 -0.83 -16.26 -8.62
C ASN A 185 -0.30 -15.62 -7.31
N LEU A 186 -0.84 -14.48 -6.85
CA LEU A 186 -0.43 -13.92 -5.56
C LEU A 186 -1.30 -14.42 -4.40
N SER A 187 -0.65 -15.01 -3.40
CA SER A 187 -1.26 -15.36 -2.13
C SER A 187 -1.13 -14.21 -1.13
N LEU A 188 -2.22 -13.88 -0.43
CA LEU A 188 -2.26 -12.80 0.55
C LEU A 188 -2.56 -13.37 1.94
N SER A 189 -1.59 -13.22 2.85
CA SER A 189 -1.70 -13.70 4.22
C SER A 189 -1.70 -12.51 5.18
N PRO A 190 -2.83 -12.17 5.82
CA PRO A 190 -2.86 -11.10 6.82
C PRO A 190 -1.88 -11.41 7.96
N GLN A 191 -1.18 -10.36 8.41
CA GLN A 191 -0.19 -10.46 9.49
C GLN A 191 -0.76 -10.02 10.84
N ASP A 192 -1.96 -9.45 10.81
CA ASP A 192 -2.69 -8.96 11.98
C ASP A 192 -4.01 -9.72 12.09
N SER A 193 -4.29 -10.29 13.27
CA SER A 193 -5.41 -11.22 13.51
C SER A 193 -6.79 -10.57 13.58
N SER A 194 -6.90 -9.24 13.52
CA SER A 194 -8.14 -8.48 13.72
C SER A 194 -8.91 -8.14 12.44
N LEU A 195 -8.39 -8.47 11.26
CA LEU A 195 -8.99 -8.10 9.97
C LEU A 195 -10.04 -9.12 9.50
N LYS A 196 -11.29 -8.66 9.31
CA LYS A 196 -12.26 -9.35 8.44
C LYS A 196 -11.99 -8.90 7.00
N ILE A 197 -11.24 -9.68 6.24
CA ILE A 197 -11.05 -9.41 4.81
C ILE A 197 -12.33 -9.82 4.08
N GLY A 198 -13.05 -8.87 3.51
CA GLY A 198 -14.00 -9.14 2.44
C GLY A 198 -13.21 -9.33 1.14
N MET A 199 -12.81 -10.57 0.83
CA MET A 199 -12.21 -10.88 -0.46
C MET A 199 -13.34 -10.98 -1.49
N ASP A 200 -13.64 -9.89 -2.19
CA ASP A 200 -14.39 -10.00 -3.43
C ASP A 200 -13.42 -10.50 -4.51
N GLU A 201 -13.39 -11.83 -4.73
CA GLU A 201 -12.92 -12.41 -5.98
C GLU A 201 -13.89 -12.02 -7.11
N GLN A 202 -14.00 -10.74 -7.44
CA GLN A 202 -14.47 -10.38 -8.77
C GLN A 202 -13.33 -10.58 -9.75
N SER A 203 -13.11 -11.86 -10.04
CA SER A 203 -12.71 -12.32 -11.35
C SER A 203 -13.62 -11.65 -12.39
N SER A 204 -13.11 -10.62 -13.02
CA SER A 204 -13.47 -10.36 -14.40
C SER A 204 -12.29 -9.71 -15.08
N VAL A 205 -11.68 -10.47 -15.96
CA VAL A 205 -11.22 -9.91 -17.23
C VAL A 205 -12.41 -9.16 -17.80
N ILE A 206 -12.51 -7.86 -17.50
CA ILE A 206 -13.35 -6.95 -18.26
C ILE A 206 -12.50 -6.62 -19.48
N LYS A 207 -12.81 -7.30 -20.58
CA LYS A 207 -12.27 -7.04 -21.92
C LYS A 207 -12.38 -5.56 -22.28
#